data_AF-A0A7V1IJS6-F1
#
_entry.id   AF-A0A7V1IJS6-F1
#
_cell.length_a   1.000
_cell.length_b   1.000
_cell.length_c   1.000
_cell.angle_alpha   90.00
_cell.angle_beta   90.00
_cell.angle_gamma   90.00
#
_symmetry.space_group_name_H-M   'P 1'
#
loop_
_entity.id
_entity.type
_entity.pdbx_description
1 polymer ?
#
loop_
_entity_poly.entity_id
_entity_poly.type
_entity_poly.pdbx_seq_one_letter_code
_entity_poly.pdbx_strand_id
1 'polypeptide(L)'
;MNYDGSVQHAAWQASDLDAADASEAPDHDGDGVPDDIDNCPYFPNAGQEDSGGVGFGSLPDGIGDACQCGDVSGNGVVTTSDALIIRRSMLVPPTATMNRPDLCDVGGSTDCSTADPLILRRALLVPPTATIRQQCAPANP
;
A
#
# COMPACT_ATOMS: atom_id res chain seq x y z
N MET A 1 57.06 33.78 -8.33
CA MET A 1 55.91 33.26 -7.58
C MET A 1 55.76 31.81 -8.00
N ASN A 2 56.19 30.89 -7.15
CA ASN A 2 56.22 29.47 -7.47
C ASN A 2 54.87 28.86 -7.09
N TYR A 3 54.19 28.25 -8.05
CA TYR A 3 52.95 27.51 -7.82
C TYR A 3 53.36 26.05 -7.57
N ASP A 4 53.20 25.56 -6.34
CA ASP A 4 53.76 24.26 -5.92
C ASP A 4 52.95 23.03 -6.35
N GLY A 5 51.88 23.23 -7.14
CA GLY A 5 51.14 22.12 -7.75
C GLY A 5 50.48 21.15 -6.76
N SER A 6 50.38 21.49 -5.48
CA SER A 6 49.76 20.62 -4.47
C SER A 6 48.33 21.04 -4.13
N VAL A 7 47.47 21.14 -5.16
CA VAL A 7 46.05 20.84 -4.94
C VAL A 7 45.88 19.34 -5.12
N GLN A 8 45.92 18.61 -4.01
CA GLN A 8 45.32 17.27 -3.98
C GLN A 8 43.81 17.45 -4.11
N HIS A 9 43.34 17.75 -5.33
CA HIS A 9 41.98 17.42 -5.70
C HIS A 9 41.97 15.90 -5.77
N ALA A 10 41.49 15.28 -4.69
CA ALA A 10 41.12 13.88 -4.66
C ALA A 10 40.38 13.58 -5.98
N ALA A 11 40.83 12.53 -6.64
CA ALA A 11 40.26 12.08 -7.88
C ALA A 11 38.75 11.90 -7.68
N TRP A 12 37.95 12.74 -8.32
CA TRP A 12 36.51 12.51 -8.49
C TRP A 12 36.38 11.25 -9.36
N GLN A 13 36.37 10.09 -8.72
CA GLN A 13 36.00 8.85 -9.39
C GLN A 13 34.48 8.85 -9.52
N ALA A 14 33.99 8.40 -10.67
CA ALA A 14 32.56 8.25 -10.97
C ALA A 14 31.86 7.16 -10.11
N SER A 15 32.42 6.83 -8.95
CA SER A 15 31.92 5.91 -7.93
C SER A 15 31.54 6.61 -6.62
N ASP A 16 31.75 7.93 -6.52
CA ASP A 16 31.40 8.72 -5.32
C ASP A 16 30.07 9.48 -5.52
N LEU A 17 29.24 9.01 -6.46
CA LEU A 17 27.85 9.45 -6.59
C LEU A 17 27.00 8.74 -5.53
N ASP A 18 27.25 9.05 -4.26
CA ASP A 18 26.19 8.95 -3.25
C ASP A 18 25.20 10.06 -3.62
N ALA A 19 24.27 9.70 -4.50
CA ALA A 19 23.25 10.55 -5.09
C ALA A 19 22.18 10.98 -4.07
N ALA A 20 22.58 11.44 -2.89
CA ALA A 20 21.72 12.23 -2.03
C ALA A 20 21.71 13.68 -2.56
N ASP A 21 21.21 13.84 -3.80
CA ASP A 21 20.78 15.16 -4.26
C ASP A 21 19.59 15.56 -3.39
N ALA A 22 19.75 16.66 -2.69
CA ALA A 22 18.81 17.20 -1.73
C ALA A 22 17.58 17.83 -2.42
N SER A 23 16.89 17.04 -3.25
CA SER A 23 15.61 17.36 -3.88
C SER A 23 14.71 16.14 -4.14
N GLU A 24 15.10 14.92 -3.73
CA GLU A 24 14.20 13.76 -3.85
C GLU A 24 12.94 14.00 -2.99
N ALA A 25 11.79 13.96 -3.65
CA ALA A 25 10.51 13.92 -2.97
C ALA A 25 10.50 12.71 -2.01
N PRO A 26 9.83 12.83 -0.86
CA PRO A 26 9.83 11.76 0.14
C PRO A 26 9.28 10.46 -0.48
N ASP A 27 9.85 9.35 -0.04
CA ASP A 27 9.49 7.98 -0.39
C ASP A 27 9.58 7.21 0.93
N HIS A 28 8.46 7.08 1.65
CA HIS A 28 8.48 6.54 3.02
C HIS A 28 8.72 5.03 3.05
N ASP A 29 8.37 4.31 2.00
CA ASP A 29 8.44 2.85 1.98
C ASP A 29 9.68 2.32 1.23
N GLY A 30 10.36 3.19 0.48
CA GLY A 30 11.62 2.93 -0.19
C GLY A 30 11.48 2.06 -1.44
N ASP A 31 10.31 2.08 -2.09
CA ASP A 31 10.06 1.30 -3.30
C ASP A 31 10.56 1.99 -4.59
N GLY A 32 11.00 3.24 -4.50
CA GLY A 32 11.52 4.04 -5.60
C GLY A 32 10.48 4.92 -6.29
N VAL A 33 9.25 4.98 -5.76
CA VAL A 33 8.18 5.89 -6.19
C VAL A 33 7.96 6.96 -5.10
N PRO A 34 8.04 8.26 -5.43
CA PRO A 34 7.79 9.30 -4.45
C PRO A 34 6.33 9.33 -3.94
N ASP A 35 6.13 9.63 -2.65
CA ASP A 35 4.84 9.60 -1.96
C ASP A 35 3.72 10.42 -2.64
N ASP A 36 4.09 11.47 -3.38
CA ASP A 36 3.12 12.36 -4.02
C ASP A 36 2.45 11.74 -5.26
N ILE A 37 3.06 10.69 -5.81
CA ILE A 37 2.55 9.90 -6.94
C ILE A 37 2.40 8.41 -6.61
N ASP A 38 2.84 7.97 -5.43
CA ASP A 38 2.72 6.60 -4.94
C ASP A 38 1.26 6.26 -4.55
N ASN A 39 0.75 5.17 -5.09
CA ASN A 39 -0.57 4.65 -4.78
C ASN A 39 -0.64 3.85 -3.47
N CYS A 40 0.52 3.57 -2.83
CA CYS A 40 0.65 2.99 -1.49
C CYS A 40 1.86 3.57 -0.72
N PRO A 41 1.84 4.84 -0.29
CA PRO A 41 2.99 5.58 0.28
C PRO A 41 3.72 4.96 1.49
N TYR A 42 3.20 3.88 2.06
CA TYR A 42 3.72 3.26 3.28
C TYR A 42 3.91 1.75 3.15
N PHE A 43 3.70 1.17 1.96
CA PHE A 43 3.81 -0.26 1.74
C PHE A 43 4.35 -0.58 0.33
N PRO A 44 5.58 -1.13 0.23
CA PRO A 44 6.29 -1.19 -1.04
C PRO A 44 5.57 -1.93 -2.15
N ASN A 45 5.40 -1.26 -3.28
CA ASN A 45 4.89 -1.84 -4.52
C ASN A 45 5.45 -1.09 -5.74
N ALA A 46 6.75 -1.24 -5.99
CA ALA A 46 7.45 -0.53 -7.07
C ALA A 46 6.82 -0.66 -8.48
N GLY A 47 5.98 -1.69 -8.71
CA GLY A 47 5.20 -1.86 -9.94
C GLY A 47 3.93 -1.02 -10.03
N GLN A 48 3.53 -0.38 -8.92
CA GLN A 48 2.36 0.46 -8.73
C GLN A 48 1.08 -0.23 -9.23
N GLU A 49 0.97 -1.54 -8.99
CA GLU A 49 -0.21 -2.31 -9.39
C GLU A 49 -1.47 -1.76 -8.70
N ASP A 50 -2.45 -1.35 -9.51
CA ASP A 50 -3.80 -0.97 -9.12
C ASP A 50 -4.74 -1.58 -10.16
N SER A 51 -5.18 -2.81 -9.89
CA SER A 51 -5.96 -3.62 -10.82
C SER A 51 -7.46 -3.31 -10.74
N GLY A 52 -7.87 -2.54 -9.74
CA GLY A 52 -9.27 -2.39 -9.39
C GLY A 52 -9.52 -1.47 -8.21
N GLY A 53 -10.31 -1.93 -7.25
CA GLY A 53 -10.79 -1.06 -6.19
C GLY A 53 -11.99 -1.64 -5.46
N VAL A 54 -12.85 -0.79 -4.92
CA VAL A 54 -14.02 -1.26 -4.18
C VAL A 54 -15.19 -1.60 -5.10
N GLY A 55 -15.41 -2.89 -5.33
CA GLY A 55 -16.55 -3.42 -6.08
C GLY A 55 -16.18 -4.49 -7.10
N PHE A 56 -17.20 -5.21 -7.59
CA PHE A 56 -16.98 -6.14 -8.70
C PHE A 56 -16.79 -5.38 -10.01
N GLY A 57 -15.66 -5.61 -10.69
CA GLY A 57 -15.34 -4.93 -11.94
C GLY A 57 -15.13 -3.42 -11.75
N SER A 58 -14.73 -3.00 -10.54
CA SER A 58 -14.28 -1.64 -10.29
C SER A 58 -13.07 -1.33 -11.17
N LEU A 59 -12.99 -0.07 -11.59
CA LEU A 59 -11.78 0.47 -12.20
C LEU A 59 -10.78 0.86 -11.11
N PRO A 60 -9.49 1.00 -11.47
CA PRO A 60 -8.45 1.58 -10.63
C PRO A 60 -8.93 2.84 -9.91
N ASP A 61 -8.82 2.86 -8.58
CA ASP A 61 -9.29 3.98 -7.75
C ASP A 61 -8.14 4.85 -7.20
N GLY A 62 -6.90 4.53 -7.55
CA GLY A 62 -5.69 5.24 -7.13
C GLY A 62 -5.13 4.73 -5.80
N ILE A 63 -5.70 3.65 -5.24
CA ILE A 63 -5.15 2.94 -4.10
C ILE A 63 -4.60 1.62 -4.62
N GLY A 64 -3.30 1.39 -4.44
CA GLY A 64 -2.65 0.20 -5.00
C GLY A 64 -3.16 -1.10 -4.39
N ASP A 65 -3.07 -2.19 -5.17
CA ASP A 65 -3.43 -3.55 -4.75
C ASP A 65 -2.66 -3.97 -3.47
N ALA A 66 -1.51 -3.35 -3.23
CA ALA A 66 -0.67 -3.61 -2.07
C ALA A 66 -1.25 -3.04 -0.77
N CYS A 67 -2.03 -1.96 -0.82
CA CYS A 67 -2.57 -1.27 0.34
C CYS A 67 -4.10 -1.10 0.33
N GLN A 68 -4.79 -1.68 -0.65
CA GLN A 68 -6.24 -1.63 -0.75
C GLN A 68 -6.90 -2.44 0.38
N CYS A 69 -7.31 -1.74 1.45
CA CYS A 69 -7.97 -2.37 2.59
C CYS A 69 -9.26 -3.07 2.15
N GLY A 70 -9.49 -4.24 2.71
CA GLY A 70 -10.61 -5.11 2.39
C GLY A 70 -10.31 -6.17 1.33
N ASP A 71 -9.23 -6.07 0.53
CA ASP A 71 -8.84 -7.14 -0.40
C ASP A 71 -8.00 -8.21 0.30
N VAL A 72 -8.64 -8.97 1.17
CA VAL A 72 -7.96 -10.07 1.88
C VAL A 72 -7.66 -11.27 0.98
N SER A 73 -8.25 -11.30 -0.22
CA SER A 73 -7.97 -12.31 -1.23
C SER A 73 -6.68 -12.03 -2.02
N GLY A 74 -6.26 -10.76 -2.10
CA GLY A 74 -5.08 -10.29 -2.83
C GLY A 74 -5.25 -10.41 -4.34
N ASN A 75 -6.44 -10.09 -4.86
CA ASN A 75 -6.75 -10.18 -6.29
C ASN A 75 -6.94 -8.80 -6.96
N GLY A 76 -6.73 -7.71 -6.21
CA GLY A 76 -6.85 -6.32 -6.67
C GLY A 76 -8.28 -5.77 -6.67
N VAL A 77 -9.28 -6.53 -6.20
CA VAL A 77 -10.68 -6.07 -6.11
C VAL A 77 -11.33 -6.44 -4.79
N VAL A 78 -11.89 -5.43 -4.12
CA VAL A 78 -12.64 -5.64 -2.89
C VAL A 78 -14.06 -6.02 -3.23
N THR A 79 -14.46 -7.25 -2.90
CA THR A 79 -15.76 -7.80 -3.26
C THR A 79 -16.45 -8.49 -2.09
N THR A 80 -17.64 -9.05 -2.34
CA THR A 80 -18.34 -9.84 -1.33
C THR A 80 -17.59 -11.12 -0.97
N SER A 81 -16.70 -11.60 -1.85
CA SER A 81 -15.84 -12.76 -1.58
C SER A 81 -14.91 -12.47 -0.43
N ASP A 82 -14.32 -11.27 -0.39
CA ASP A 82 -13.43 -10.82 0.68
C ASP A 82 -14.16 -10.72 2.01
N ALA A 83 -15.37 -10.17 2.00
CA ALA A 83 -16.20 -10.15 3.20
C ALA A 83 -16.54 -11.56 3.73
N LEU A 84 -16.68 -12.54 2.83
CA LEU A 84 -16.88 -13.94 3.21
C LEU A 84 -15.59 -14.57 3.74
N ILE A 85 -14.44 -14.23 3.18
CA ILE A 85 -13.12 -14.67 3.67
C ILE A 85 -12.90 -14.13 5.10
N ILE A 86 -13.09 -12.82 5.31
CA ILE A 86 -13.00 -12.17 6.63
C ILE A 86 -13.94 -12.83 7.64
N ARG A 87 -15.19 -13.12 7.26
CA ARG A 87 -16.13 -13.77 8.18
C ARG A 87 -15.74 -15.22 8.49
N ARG A 88 -15.15 -15.95 7.53
CA ARG A 88 -14.76 -17.36 7.69
C ARG A 88 -13.52 -17.52 8.54
N SER A 89 -12.55 -16.62 8.44
CA SER A 89 -11.33 -16.60 9.26
C SER A 89 -11.61 -16.44 10.77
N MET A 90 -12.80 -15.98 11.14
CA MET A 90 -13.25 -15.87 12.53
C MET A 90 -13.82 -17.19 13.08
N LEU A 91 -14.16 -18.13 12.20
CA LEU A 91 -14.74 -19.43 12.56
C LEU A 91 -13.71 -20.58 12.48
N VAL A 92 -12.64 -20.38 11.71
CA VAL A 92 -11.53 -21.32 11.48
C VAL A 92 -10.23 -20.53 11.61
N PRO A 93 -9.14 -21.07 12.19
CA PRO A 93 -7.91 -20.32 12.43
C PRO A 93 -7.48 -19.46 11.22
N PRO A 94 -7.14 -18.18 11.47
CA PRO A 94 -7.26 -17.07 10.52
C PRO A 94 -6.34 -17.15 9.29
N THR A 95 -5.24 -17.90 9.38
CA THR A 95 -4.25 -18.03 8.30
C THR A 95 -4.64 -19.01 7.20
N ALA A 96 -5.67 -19.84 7.42
CA ALA A 96 -6.05 -20.85 6.43
C ALA A 96 -6.87 -20.30 5.25
N THR A 97 -7.30 -19.04 5.30
CA THR A 97 -8.27 -18.50 4.32
C THR A 97 -7.95 -17.11 3.77
N MET A 98 -7.14 -16.29 4.44
CA MET A 98 -6.71 -14.98 3.94
C MET A 98 -5.33 -15.07 3.30
N ASN A 99 -5.18 -14.53 2.09
CA ASN A 99 -3.86 -14.32 1.49
C ASN A 99 -3.21 -13.05 2.04
N ARG A 100 -4.03 -12.03 2.32
CA ARG A 100 -3.61 -10.72 2.82
C ARG A 100 -4.36 -10.37 4.12
N PRO A 101 -4.01 -11.00 5.26
CA PRO A 101 -4.67 -10.72 6.55
C PRO A 101 -4.43 -9.29 7.06
N ASP A 102 -3.34 -8.67 6.63
CA ASP A 102 -2.93 -7.29 6.85
C ASP A 102 -3.91 -6.24 6.29
N LEU A 103 -4.71 -6.61 5.28
CA LEU A 103 -5.71 -5.73 4.65
C LEU A 103 -7.11 -5.86 5.27
N CYS A 104 -7.30 -6.67 6.32
CA CYS A 104 -8.66 -7.00 6.78
C CYS A 104 -9.43 -5.83 7.43
N ASP A 105 -8.74 -4.92 8.13
CA ASP A 105 -9.43 -3.82 8.82
C ASP A 105 -9.95 -2.78 7.82
N VAL A 106 -11.26 -2.57 7.84
CA VAL A 106 -11.96 -1.58 7.01
C VAL A 106 -12.81 -0.63 7.87
N GLY A 107 -12.85 -0.86 9.18
CA GLY A 107 -13.61 -0.10 10.16
C GLY A 107 -12.82 0.99 10.88
N GLY A 108 -11.50 1.03 10.74
CA GLY A 108 -10.62 1.90 11.54
C GLY A 108 -10.40 1.36 12.95
N SER A 109 -10.54 0.05 13.13
CA SER A 109 -10.07 -0.65 14.33
C SER A 109 -8.58 -0.98 14.19
N THR A 110 -7.91 -1.30 15.28
CA THR A 110 -6.51 -1.76 15.21
C THR A 110 -6.37 -3.21 14.74
N ASP A 111 -7.48 -3.92 14.53
CA ASP A 111 -7.51 -5.37 14.34
C ASP A 111 -8.63 -5.79 13.38
N CYS A 112 -8.41 -6.91 12.69
CA CYS A 112 -9.43 -7.63 11.91
C CYS A 112 -10.55 -8.13 12.82
N SER A 113 -11.67 -7.41 12.86
CA SER A 113 -12.77 -7.57 13.81
C SER A 113 -14.05 -8.09 13.15
N THR A 114 -14.99 -8.59 13.96
CA THR A 114 -16.30 -9.03 13.46
C THR A 114 -17.14 -7.91 12.81
N ALA A 115 -16.75 -6.64 12.96
CA ALA A 115 -17.41 -5.51 12.34
C ALA A 115 -17.01 -5.34 10.86
N ASP A 116 -15.77 -5.65 10.49
CA ASP A 116 -15.21 -5.49 9.15
C ASP A 116 -16.01 -6.16 8.03
N PRO A 117 -16.43 -7.44 8.15
CA PRO A 117 -17.21 -8.06 7.07
C PRO A 117 -18.62 -7.44 6.94
N LEU A 118 -19.15 -6.79 7.97
CA LEU A 118 -20.42 -6.06 7.89
C LEU A 118 -20.26 -4.69 7.23
N ILE A 119 -19.16 -4.00 7.53
CA ILE A 119 -18.79 -2.72 6.91
C ILE A 119 -18.55 -2.93 5.42
N LEU A 120 -17.74 -3.94 5.06
CA LEU A 120 -17.43 -4.28 3.68
C LEU A 120 -18.69 -4.63 2.87
N ARG A 121 -19.58 -5.47 3.41
CA ARG A 121 -20.83 -5.83 2.73
C ARG A 121 -21.77 -4.65 2.55
N ARG A 122 -21.85 -3.76 3.53
CA ARG A 122 -22.63 -2.51 3.40
C ARG A 122 -22.04 -1.63 2.32
N ALA A 123 -20.72 -1.56 2.23
CA ALA A 123 -20.05 -0.73 1.25
C ALA A 123 -20.32 -1.19 -0.18
N LEU A 124 -20.34 -2.50 -0.41
CA LEU A 124 -20.58 -3.08 -1.73
C LEU A 124 -22.04 -3.01 -2.20
N LEU A 125 -22.99 -2.68 -1.31
CA LEU A 125 -24.41 -2.59 -1.63
C LEU A 125 -24.86 -1.18 -2.03
N VAL A 126 -24.01 -0.16 -1.84
CA VAL A 126 -24.30 1.24 -2.17
C VAL A 126 -23.26 1.74 -3.19
N PRO A 127 -23.65 2.12 -4.42
CA PRO A 127 -22.70 2.68 -5.38
C PRO A 127 -22.22 4.08 -4.92
N PRO A 128 -21.18 4.63 -5.56
CA PRO A 128 -19.73 4.48 -5.30
C PRO A 128 -19.21 5.37 -4.14
N THR A 129 -20.02 5.67 -3.12
CA THR A 129 -19.57 6.53 -1.99
C THR A 129 -19.34 5.78 -0.69
N ALA A 130 -19.36 4.45 -0.70
CA ALA A 130 -19.16 3.71 0.52
C ALA A 130 -17.67 3.53 0.80
N THR A 131 -17.12 4.57 1.43
CA THR A 131 -15.74 4.64 1.91
C THR A 131 -15.57 3.61 3.02
N ILE A 132 -15.16 2.40 2.65
CA ILE A 132 -14.35 1.60 3.56
C ILE A 132 -13.16 2.46 3.99
N ARG A 133 -12.72 2.31 5.25
CA ARG A 133 -11.57 3.09 5.70
C ARG A 133 -10.31 2.45 5.18
N GLN A 134 -9.54 3.21 4.41
CA GLN A 134 -8.17 2.86 4.03
C GLN A 134 -7.23 3.14 5.21
N GLN A 135 -7.40 2.38 6.29
CA GLN A 135 -6.68 2.57 7.56
C GLN A 135 -6.05 1.27 8.09
N CYS A 136 -6.05 0.21 7.28
CA CYS A 136 -5.31 -1.00 7.56
C CYS A 136 -3.80 -0.73 7.54
N ALA A 137 -3.02 -1.64 8.13
CA ALA A 137 -1.58 -1.44 8.32
C ALA A 137 -0.78 -1.13 7.03
N PRO A 138 -1.10 -1.72 5.87
CA PRO A 138 -0.44 -1.34 4.61
C PRO A 138 -0.86 0.04 4.06
N ALA A 139 -2.00 0.59 4.45
CA ALA A 139 -2.51 1.86 3.93
C ALA A 139 -2.06 3.08 4.72
N ASN A 140 -1.59 2.90 5.97
CA ASN A 140 -1.23 4.00 6.86
C ASN A 140 -0.24 3.52 7.95
N PRO A 141 0.76 4.33 8.34
CA PRO A 141 1.72 4.01 9.40
C PRO A 141 1.11 3.74 10.79
#